data_AF-A0A7X8VTZ3-F1
#
_entry.id   AF-A0A7X8VTZ3-F1
#
_cell.length_a   1.000
_cell.length_b   1.000
_cell.length_c   1.000
_cell.angle_alpha   90.00
_cell.angle_beta   90.00
_cell.angle_gamma   90.00
#
_symmetry.space_group_name_H-M   'P 1'
#
loop_
_entity.id
_entity.type
_entity.pdbx_description
1 polymer ?
#
loop_
_entity_poly.entity_id
_entity_poly.type
_entity_poly.pdbx_seq_one_letter_code
_entity_poly.pdbx_strand_id
1 'polypeptide(L)'
;MKMKSLFTFFATTLFASALWADFQLNPAFSSNMVLQQEKPITFFGTADKGTKVNVDFNGNTVIASADENGLWEAQFPAMKAGKNSYTVTISDGKNKLVLDDILIGEVWFCSGQSNMQMPIGKKFRRGWSAQNCEEEVANATDPELRYAFQKLVLSHQKILAPQYHNANGWVKCSPETAHDFSATAYFFGRQLRQDLDVPVGLISSSWGGTRIEPWISPTGYQQFGPSRELDQLQRFDLNDEGKKQYVENEKMRFIQEMTEWHPLFEAAGAQQKAAAVHWADADFDDSSWSEVKVQNPSQYLVRWCRTKFMLTEDLKGKEVQLHMNKLGESADIYLNGKLIASWKAFDPEDKKIVRISLNEEQLKQNEENVLAIRAEHFYSAQGRSHIQNTLWGSLLAEQGRIRMPLDKNWKQMDEFACSQSSTQEKSAPNYIHIPYTSPQFPSNLYNGMVASWTKLPIRGVIWYQGCSNAGDPRYYLLHKTLISDWRARWNNPDMPFLIVQLAGYEPSRANNWQTADATQVSGYALTRDIQQEMLR
;
A
#
# COMPACT_ATOMS: atom_id res chain seq x y z
N MET A 1 59.06 -38.84 -17.77
CA MET A 1 59.13 -38.65 -16.31
C MET A 1 57.75 -38.22 -15.83
N LYS A 2 57.24 -38.85 -14.76
CA LYS A 2 55.83 -38.87 -14.34
C LYS A 2 55.31 -37.47 -13.95
N MET A 3 54.15 -37.06 -14.47
CA MET A 3 53.31 -36.03 -13.86
C MET A 3 51.97 -36.66 -13.49
N LYS A 4 51.80 -36.92 -12.20
CA LYS A 4 50.54 -37.36 -11.58
C LYS A 4 49.66 -36.11 -11.39
N SER A 5 48.55 -36.05 -12.10
CA SER A 5 47.49 -35.06 -11.89
C SER A 5 46.65 -35.51 -10.68
N LEU A 6 46.72 -34.74 -9.60
CA LEU A 6 45.97 -34.93 -8.36
C LEU A 6 44.55 -34.37 -8.55
N PHE A 7 43.56 -35.23 -8.79
CA PHE A 7 42.15 -34.84 -8.73
C PHE A 7 41.75 -34.70 -7.26
N THR A 8 41.60 -33.45 -6.80
CA THR A 8 41.08 -33.15 -5.45
C THR A 8 39.56 -33.15 -5.53
N PHE A 9 38.94 -34.21 -5.01
CA PHE A 9 37.49 -34.33 -4.90
C PHE A 9 37.02 -33.41 -3.77
N PHE A 10 36.52 -32.23 -4.10
CA PHE A 10 35.87 -31.33 -3.14
C PHE A 10 34.49 -31.91 -2.81
N ALA A 11 34.40 -32.66 -1.71
CA ALA A 11 33.13 -33.09 -1.15
C ALA A 11 32.37 -31.84 -0.66
N THR A 12 31.44 -31.36 -1.48
CA THR A 12 30.47 -30.32 -1.10
C THR A 12 29.52 -30.93 -0.08
N THR A 13 29.80 -30.66 1.19
CA THR A 13 28.87 -30.92 2.29
C THR A 13 27.70 -29.95 2.12
N LEU A 14 26.61 -30.45 1.54
CA LEU A 14 25.29 -29.81 1.59
C LEU A 14 24.88 -29.72 3.07
N PHE A 15 25.18 -28.60 3.72
CA PHE A 15 24.45 -28.19 4.90
C PHE A 15 23.00 -27.94 4.46
N ALA A 16 22.16 -28.95 4.60
CA ALA A 16 20.72 -28.75 4.65
C ALA A 16 20.45 -27.88 5.88
N SER A 17 20.29 -26.57 5.68
CA SER A 17 19.67 -25.71 6.66
C SER A 17 18.22 -26.18 6.80
N ALA A 18 17.97 -27.09 7.75
CA ALA A 18 16.63 -27.26 8.29
C ALA A 18 16.25 -25.90 8.87
N LEU A 19 15.38 -25.18 8.14
CA LEU A 19 14.74 -23.98 8.60
C LEU A 19 13.99 -24.32 9.90
N TRP A 20 14.20 -23.49 10.91
CA TRP A 20 13.82 -23.72 12.29
C TRP A 20 12.30 -23.80 12.43
N ALA A 21 11.77 -24.78 13.16
CA ALA A 21 10.39 -24.70 13.66
C ALA A 21 10.43 -24.58 15.19
N ASP A 22 10.99 -23.45 15.65
CA ASP A 22 10.71 -22.99 17.01
C ASP A 22 9.19 -22.92 17.22
N PHE A 23 8.74 -23.31 18.40
CA PHE A 23 7.34 -23.25 18.81
C PHE A 23 6.77 -21.82 18.62
N GLN A 24 5.73 -21.70 17.79
CA GLN A 24 5.07 -20.44 17.46
C GLN A 24 3.54 -20.61 17.44
N LEU A 25 2.85 -19.69 18.09
CA LEU A 25 1.40 -19.51 17.92
C LEU A 25 1.13 -18.70 16.65
N ASN A 26 0.03 -19.00 15.95
CA ASN A 26 -0.35 -18.19 14.80
C ASN A 26 -0.59 -16.72 15.22
N PRO A 27 -0.03 -15.73 14.50
CA PRO A 27 -0.19 -14.32 14.88
C PRO A 27 -1.63 -13.81 14.90
N ALA A 28 -2.61 -14.53 14.33
CA ALA A 28 -4.03 -14.17 14.44
C ALA A 28 -4.51 -14.06 15.91
N PHE A 29 -3.84 -14.78 16.82
CA PHE A 29 -4.14 -14.79 18.24
C PHE A 29 -3.26 -13.80 19.00
N SER A 30 -3.88 -13.02 19.87
CA SER A 30 -3.19 -12.16 20.85
C SER A 30 -4.09 -11.96 22.07
N SER A 31 -3.53 -11.37 23.14
CA SER A 31 -4.35 -10.80 24.21
C SER A 31 -5.35 -9.78 23.67
N ASN A 32 -6.43 -9.53 24.40
CA ASN A 32 -7.53 -8.62 24.05
C ASN A 32 -8.35 -9.02 22.80
N MET A 33 -8.23 -10.25 22.29
CA MET A 33 -9.03 -10.67 21.12
C MET A 33 -10.48 -11.06 21.49
N VAL A 34 -11.33 -11.17 20.47
CA VAL A 34 -12.66 -11.79 20.58
C VAL A 34 -12.65 -13.06 19.74
N LEU A 35 -13.14 -14.16 20.29
CA LEU A 35 -13.38 -15.41 19.59
C LEU A 35 -14.87 -15.56 19.27
N GLN A 36 -15.17 -16.09 18.09
CA GLN A 36 -16.54 -16.25 17.61
C GLN A 36 -17.31 -17.26 18.48
N GLN A 37 -18.47 -16.84 18.98
CA GLN A 37 -19.40 -17.70 19.69
C GLN A 37 -20.07 -18.74 18.79
N GLU A 38 -20.56 -19.81 19.41
CA GLU A 38 -21.35 -20.88 18.77
C GLU A 38 -20.60 -21.63 17.66
N LYS A 39 -19.27 -21.52 17.64
CA LYS A 39 -18.36 -22.28 16.80
C LYS A 39 -17.26 -22.91 17.67
N PRO A 40 -16.72 -24.09 17.29
CA PRO A 40 -15.55 -24.64 17.95
C PRO A 40 -14.40 -23.63 17.97
N ILE A 41 -13.66 -23.59 19.07
CA ILE A 41 -12.53 -22.68 19.26
C ILE A 41 -11.25 -23.48 18.99
N THR A 42 -10.52 -23.13 17.94
CA THR A 42 -9.27 -23.82 17.57
C THR A 42 -8.10 -22.85 17.71
N PHE A 43 -7.14 -23.19 18.57
CA PHE A 43 -5.82 -22.55 18.60
C PHE A 43 -4.87 -23.35 17.73
N PHE A 44 -4.02 -22.67 16.97
CA PHE A 44 -3.11 -23.33 16.03
C PHE A 44 -1.83 -22.54 15.81
N GLY A 45 -0.80 -23.23 15.32
CA GLY A 45 0.51 -22.65 15.10
C GLY A 45 1.48 -23.62 14.45
N THR A 46 2.77 -23.35 14.61
CA THR A 46 3.87 -24.21 14.12
C THR A 46 4.79 -24.63 15.25
N ALA A 47 5.40 -25.80 15.14
CA ALA A 47 6.48 -26.29 15.99
C ALA A 47 7.24 -27.41 15.26
N ASP A 48 8.42 -27.80 15.76
CA ASP A 48 9.13 -28.97 15.27
C ASP A 48 8.22 -30.21 15.28
N LYS A 49 8.30 -31.02 14.21
CA LYS A 49 7.52 -32.25 14.04
C LYS A 49 7.52 -33.09 15.32
N GLY A 50 6.34 -33.54 15.74
CA GLY A 50 6.15 -34.39 16.92
C GLY A 50 6.23 -33.65 18.25
N THR A 51 6.50 -32.34 18.26
CA THR A 51 6.42 -31.52 19.47
C THR A 51 5.01 -31.53 20.03
N LYS A 52 4.89 -31.81 21.33
CA LYS A 52 3.62 -31.74 22.05
C LYS A 52 3.39 -30.31 22.54
N VAL A 53 2.24 -29.75 22.20
CA VAL A 53 1.81 -28.42 22.62
C VAL A 53 0.60 -28.55 23.54
N ASN A 54 0.77 -28.13 24.79
CA ASN A 54 -0.30 -28.05 25.78
C ASN A 54 -0.99 -26.69 25.64
N VAL A 55 -2.29 -26.70 25.38
CA VAL A 55 -3.14 -25.51 25.39
C VAL A 55 -4.11 -25.64 26.54
N ASP A 56 -3.98 -24.78 27.54
CA ASP A 56 -4.98 -24.60 28.58
C ASP A 56 -5.86 -23.39 28.25
N PHE A 57 -7.15 -23.63 28.15
CA PHE A 57 -8.14 -22.59 27.93
C PHE A 57 -9.22 -22.69 29.01
N ASN A 58 -9.22 -21.70 29.91
CA ASN A 58 -10.15 -21.63 31.03
C ASN A 58 -10.14 -22.90 31.91
N GLY A 59 -8.95 -23.44 32.20
CA GLY A 59 -8.76 -24.65 33.02
C GLY A 59 -9.08 -25.97 32.32
N ASN A 60 -9.44 -25.92 31.02
CA ASN A 60 -9.52 -27.12 30.18
C ASN A 60 -8.25 -27.24 29.36
N THR A 61 -7.59 -28.39 29.43
CA THR A 61 -6.34 -28.62 28.71
C THR A 61 -6.54 -29.56 27.52
N VAL A 62 -6.02 -29.18 26.36
CA VAL A 62 -5.88 -30.01 25.17
C VAL A 62 -4.40 -30.13 24.82
N ILE A 63 -3.93 -31.36 24.53
CA ILE A 63 -2.56 -31.61 24.10
C ILE A 63 -2.58 -31.92 22.60
N ALA A 64 -2.00 -31.02 21.80
CA ALA A 64 -1.80 -31.20 20.37
C ALA A 64 -0.40 -31.73 20.07
N SER A 65 -0.21 -32.37 18.93
CA SER A 65 1.12 -32.73 18.40
C SER A 65 1.33 -32.06 17.05
N ALA A 66 2.49 -31.46 16.82
CA ALA A 66 2.84 -30.93 15.50
C ALA A 66 2.99 -32.05 14.48
N ASP A 67 2.34 -31.89 13.33
CA ASP A 67 2.31 -32.86 12.25
C ASP A 67 3.62 -32.91 11.43
N GLU A 68 3.62 -33.67 10.33
CA GLU A 68 4.76 -33.79 9.40
C GLU A 68 5.19 -32.45 8.78
N ASN A 69 4.28 -31.48 8.69
CA ASN A 69 4.53 -30.13 8.18
C ASN A 69 4.83 -29.14 9.32
N GLY A 70 4.90 -29.62 10.57
CA GLY A 70 5.10 -28.80 11.75
C GLY A 70 3.86 -28.03 12.21
N LEU A 71 2.66 -28.34 11.71
CA LEU A 71 1.41 -27.68 12.11
C LEU A 71 0.79 -28.37 13.31
N TRP A 72 0.33 -27.60 14.29
CA TRP A 72 -0.42 -28.13 15.43
C TRP A 72 -1.74 -27.37 15.58
N GLU A 73 -2.79 -28.09 16.03
CA GLU A 73 -4.11 -27.52 16.31
C GLU A 73 -4.68 -28.13 17.59
N ALA A 74 -5.22 -27.27 18.47
CA ALA A 74 -5.91 -27.66 19.69
C ALA A 74 -7.33 -27.09 19.66
N GLN A 75 -8.32 -27.99 19.61
CA GLN A 75 -9.72 -27.63 19.48
C GLN A 75 -10.47 -27.77 20.81
N PHE A 76 -11.30 -26.78 21.11
CA PHE A 76 -12.19 -26.71 22.26
C PHE A 76 -13.65 -26.66 21.80
N PRO A 77 -14.60 -27.12 22.65
CA PRO A 77 -16.02 -27.00 22.38
C PRO A 77 -16.47 -25.55 22.13
N ALA A 78 -17.58 -25.40 21.41
CA ALA A 78 -18.19 -24.10 21.20
C ALA A 78 -18.67 -23.47 22.51
N MET A 79 -18.51 -22.15 22.62
CA MET A 79 -18.96 -21.36 23.77
C MET A 79 -20.00 -20.33 23.32
N LYS A 80 -20.94 -19.99 24.21
CA LYS A 80 -21.83 -18.84 24.01
C LYS A 80 -21.12 -17.55 24.42
N ALA A 81 -21.52 -16.43 23.85
CA ALA A 81 -21.01 -15.13 24.26
C ALA A 81 -21.32 -14.84 25.74
N GLY A 82 -20.45 -14.03 26.34
CA GLY A 82 -20.61 -13.58 27.71
C GLY A 82 -19.62 -12.47 28.04
N LYS A 83 -19.84 -11.80 29.18
CA LYS A 83 -18.98 -10.70 29.66
C LYS A 83 -17.74 -11.20 30.42
N ASN A 84 -17.59 -12.51 30.55
CA ASN A 84 -16.44 -13.12 31.20
C ASN A 84 -15.22 -13.04 30.29
N SER A 85 -14.10 -12.70 30.92
CA SER A 85 -12.79 -12.66 30.30
C SER A 85 -12.02 -13.94 30.62
N TYR A 86 -11.32 -14.48 29.64
CA TYR A 86 -10.61 -15.76 29.74
C TYR A 86 -9.11 -15.58 29.49
N THR A 87 -8.31 -16.49 30.06
CA THR A 87 -6.88 -16.62 29.80
C THR A 87 -6.61 -17.93 29.05
N VAL A 88 -5.68 -17.88 28.09
CA VAL A 88 -5.17 -19.03 27.36
C VAL A 88 -3.69 -19.17 27.66
N THR A 89 -3.26 -20.34 28.12
CA THR A 89 -1.84 -20.67 28.29
C THR A 89 -1.44 -21.72 27.27
N ILE A 90 -0.43 -21.44 26.45
CA ILE A 90 0.11 -22.39 25.46
C ILE A 90 1.57 -22.68 25.79
N SER A 91 1.95 -23.96 25.82
CA SER A 91 3.32 -24.36 26.12
C SER A 91 3.74 -25.65 25.43
N ASP A 92 4.98 -25.68 24.91
CA ASP A 92 5.65 -26.88 24.40
C ASP A 92 6.48 -27.62 25.49
N GLY A 93 6.34 -27.22 26.76
CA GLY A 93 7.14 -27.71 27.89
C GLY A 93 8.47 -26.96 28.12
N LYS A 94 8.94 -26.15 27.16
CA LYS A 94 10.15 -25.32 27.28
C LYS A 94 9.79 -23.83 27.30
N ASN A 95 8.95 -23.44 26.37
CA ASN A 95 8.41 -22.11 26.15
C ASN A 95 6.98 -22.05 26.67
N LYS A 96 6.57 -20.87 27.12
CA LYS A 96 5.21 -20.60 27.59
C LYS A 96 4.74 -19.26 27.04
N LEU A 97 3.56 -19.27 26.43
CA LEU A 97 2.84 -18.09 25.97
C LEU A 97 1.55 -17.99 26.77
N VAL A 98 1.20 -16.78 27.18
CA VAL A 98 -0.06 -16.49 27.87
C VAL A 98 -0.77 -15.39 27.09
N LEU A 99 -2.00 -15.67 26.69
CA LEU A 99 -2.91 -14.67 26.14
C LEU A 99 -3.93 -14.33 27.20
N ASP A 100 -4.00 -13.06 27.54
CA ASP A 100 -4.91 -12.55 28.56
C ASP A 100 -6.04 -11.77 27.92
N ASP A 101 -7.12 -11.71 28.67
CA ASP A 101 -8.29 -10.95 28.33
C ASP A 101 -8.90 -11.36 26.98
N ILE A 102 -9.30 -12.63 26.86
CA ILE A 102 -9.97 -13.18 25.69
C ILE A 102 -11.48 -13.18 25.94
N LEU A 103 -12.25 -12.59 25.03
CA LEU A 103 -13.73 -12.58 25.11
C LEU A 103 -14.33 -13.57 24.10
N ILE A 104 -15.52 -14.07 24.41
CA ILE A 104 -16.37 -14.83 23.47
C ILE A 104 -17.51 -13.94 23.02
N GLY A 105 -17.69 -13.78 21.70
CA GLY A 105 -18.61 -12.80 21.13
C GLY A 105 -18.85 -12.97 19.64
N GLU A 106 -19.25 -11.90 18.95
CA GLU A 106 -19.40 -11.88 17.49
C GLU A 106 -18.12 -11.36 16.84
N VAL A 107 -17.62 -12.05 15.82
CA VAL A 107 -16.43 -11.64 15.06
C VAL A 107 -16.81 -11.35 13.62
N TRP A 108 -16.48 -10.15 13.14
CA TRP A 108 -16.78 -9.70 11.79
C TRP A 108 -15.52 -9.32 11.02
N PHE A 109 -15.46 -9.78 9.77
CA PHE A 109 -14.37 -9.41 8.87
C PHE A 109 -14.76 -8.19 8.05
N CYS A 110 -14.05 -7.10 8.27
CA CYS A 110 -14.34 -5.78 7.70
C CYS A 110 -13.35 -5.49 6.58
N SER A 111 -13.81 -5.54 5.32
CA SER A 111 -12.92 -5.55 4.17
C SER A 111 -13.41 -4.75 2.97
N GLY A 112 -12.54 -4.65 1.96
CA GLY A 112 -12.75 -3.87 0.76
C GLY A 112 -11.80 -2.69 0.68
N GLN A 113 -12.25 -1.64 0.00
CA GLN A 113 -11.41 -0.55 -0.44
C GLN A 113 -12.01 0.82 -0.12
N SER A 114 -11.32 1.87 -0.53
CA SER A 114 -11.68 3.28 -0.32
C SER A 114 -12.05 3.56 1.14
N ASN A 115 -13.34 3.83 1.42
CA ASN A 115 -13.81 4.28 2.74
C ASN A 115 -13.83 3.18 3.81
N MET A 116 -13.68 1.89 3.46
CA MET A 116 -13.39 0.89 4.49
C MET A 116 -12.02 1.11 5.14
N GLN A 117 -11.09 1.78 4.47
CA GLN A 117 -9.81 2.17 5.08
C GLN A 117 -9.87 3.54 5.77
N MET A 118 -10.92 4.33 5.52
CA MET A 118 -11.01 5.69 6.05
C MET A 118 -11.07 5.64 7.59
N PRO A 119 -10.12 6.30 8.28
CA PRO A 119 -10.09 6.26 9.73
C PRO A 119 -11.21 7.13 10.34
N ILE A 120 -11.57 6.85 11.59
CA ILE A 120 -12.49 7.72 12.32
C ILE A 120 -11.80 9.04 12.65
N GLY A 121 -10.54 9.05 13.12
CA GLY A 121 -9.83 10.24 13.62
C GLY A 121 -9.08 11.08 12.57
N LYS A 122 -8.77 12.36 12.89
CA LYS A 122 -8.08 13.31 11.97
C LYS A 122 -6.57 13.09 11.78
N LYS A 123 -6.02 11.92 12.13
CA LYS A 123 -4.57 11.67 12.07
C LYS A 123 -3.99 11.90 10.66
N PHE A 124 -4.82 11.79 9.61
CA PHE A 124 -4.47 12.16 8.24
C PHE A 124 -4.84 13.63 7.92
N ARG A 125 -3.81 14.44 7.64
CA ARG A 125 -3.87 15.90 7.42
C ARG A 125 -4.68 16.40 6.19
N ARG A 126 -5.54 15.58 5.58
CA ARG A 126 -6.26 15.90 4.32
C ARG A 126 -7.79 15.75 4.39
N GLY A 127 -8.39 15.79 5.58
CA GLY A 127 -9.86 15.69 5.72
C GLY A 127 -10.42 14.32 5.31
N TRP A 128 -9.59 13.26 5.34
CA TRP A 128 -9.99 11.88 5.10
C TRP A 128 -10.25 11.19 6.45
N SER A 129 -11.36 11.57 7.07
CA SER A 129 -11.83 11.05 8.36
C SER A 129 -13.36 11.14 8.43
N ALA A 130 -13.98 10.63 9.49
CA ALA A 130 -15.38 10.95 9.79
C ALA A 130 -15.59 12.47 9.98
N GLN A 131 -16.82 12.96 9.76
CA GLN A 131 -17.14 14.41 9.85
C GLN A 131 -17.03 14.93 11.30
N ASN A 132 -17.55 14.18 12.27
CA ASN A 132 -17.55 14.45 13.71
C ASN A 132 -16.46 13.64 14.46
N CYS A 133 -15.36 13.36 13.76
CA CYS A 133 -14.30 12.45 14.18
C CYS A 133 -13.74 12.60 15.60
N GLU A 134 -13.45 13.81 16.09
CA GLU A 134 -12.86 13.99 17.42
C GLU A 134 -13.86 13.69 18.55
N GLU A 135 -15.14 13.98 18.33
CA GLU A 135 -16.22 13.58 19.25
C GLU A 135 -16.40 12.06 19.24
N GLU A 136 -16.39 11.45 18.04
CA GLU A 136 -16.50 9.99 17.91
C GLU A 136 -15.33 9.26 18.57
N VAL A 137 -14.11 9.77 18.45
CA VAL A 137 -12.95 9.21 19.16
C VAL A 137 -13.11 9.36 20.68
N ALA A 138 -13.49 10.55 21.16
CA ALA A 138 -13.67 10.77 22.59
C ALA A 138 -14.73 9.84 23.21
N ASN A 139 -15.78 9.51 22.44
CA ASN A 139 -16.87 8.64 22.86
C ASN A 139 -16.59 7.14 22.61
N ALA A 140 -15.47 6.77 21.99
CA ALA A 140 -15.11 5.40 21.69
C ALA A 140 -14.54 4.67 22.93
N THR A 141 -15.37 4.45 23.94
CA THR A 141 -14.94 3.96 25.28
C THR A 141 -15.45 2.56 25.63
N ASP A 142 -15.92 1.75 24.68
CA ASP A 142 -16.47 0.41 24.94
C ASP A 142 -15.40 -0.69 24.81
N PRO A 143 -14.82 -1.21 25.91
CA PRO A 143 -13.73 -2.18 25.84
C PRO A 143 -14.15 -3.58 25.35
N GLU A 144 -15.46 -3.85 25.24
CA GLU A 144 -15.99 -5.10 24.66
C GLU A 144 -16.09 -5.03 23.13
N LEU A 145 -15.92 -3.83 22.53
CA LEU A 145 -15.61 -3.67 21.12
C LEU A 145 -14.09 -3.74 20.91
N ARG A 146 -13.62 -4.69 20.12
CA ARG A 146 -12.18 -4.95 19.90
C ARG A 146 -11.83 -4.96 18.42
N TYR A 147 -10.59 -4.63 18.13
CA TYR A 147 -10.11 -4.41 16.78
C TYR A 147 -8.81 -5.16 16.51
N ALA A 148 -8.72 -5.81 15.35
CA ALA A 148 -7.48 -6.28 14.76
C ALA A 148 -7.18 -5.47 13.50
N PHE A 149 -6.01 -4.84 13.44
CA PHE A 149 -5.57 -4.05 12.29
C PHE A 149 -4.68 -4.88 11.37
N GLN A 150 -5.25 -5.44 10.30
CA GLN A 150 -4.41 -6.07 9.30
C GLN A 150 -3.56 -5.02 8.59
N LYS A 151 -2.25 -5.21 8.59
CA LYS A 151 -1.28 -4.37 7.88
C LYS A 151 -1.53 -4.45 6.38
N LEU A 152 -1.37 -3.30 5.72
CA LEU A 152 -1.38 -3.22 4.26
C LEU A 152 -0.14 -3.92 3.72
N VAL A 153 -0.33 -5.13 3.22
CA VAL A 153 0.73 -5.93 2.63
C VAL A 153 0.15 -6.75 1.50
N LEU A 154 0.82 -6.73 0.35
CA LEU A 154 0.49 -7.60 -0.76
C LEU A 154 1.46 -8.78 -0.78
N SER A 155 1.03 -9.90 -1.35
CA SER A 155 1.90 -11.05 -1.52
C SER A 155 1.57 -11.84 -2.78
N HIS A 156 2.60 -12.02 -3.61
CA HIS A 156 2.47 -12.80 -4.82
C HIS A 156 2.85 -14.26 -4.55
N GLN A 157 1.97 -15.19 -4.95
CA GLN A 157 2.07 -16.67 -4.81
C GLN A 157 2.22 -17.22 -3.38
N LYS A 158 2.47 -16.40 -2.36
CA LYS A 158 2.69 -16.85 -0.97
C LYS A 158 1.61 -16.29 -0.04
N ILE A 159 0.98 -17.15 0.75
CA ILE A 159 0.11 -16.71 1.85
C ILE A 159 0.99 -16.18 2.98
N LEU A 160 0.69 -14.99 3.48
CA LEU A 160 1.38 -14.42 4.63
C LEU A 160 0.59 -14.66 5.92
N ALA A 161 1.31 -14.87 7.02
CA ALA A 161 0.70 -14.83 8.34
C ALA A 161 0.12 -13.42 8.63
N PRO A 162 -0.85 -13.30 9.55
CA PRO A 162 -1.39 -12.01 9.92
C PRO A 162 -0.29 -11.07 10.39
N GLN A 163 -0.37 -9.82 9.97
CA GLN A 163 0.56 -8.78 10.36
C GLN A 163 -0.26 -7.60 10.86
N TYR A 164 0.16 -7.03 11.98
CA TYR A 164 -0.56 -5.91 12.58
C TYR A 164 0.07 -4.57 12.20
N HIS A 165 -0.77 -3.54 12.09
CA HIS A 165 -0.35 -2.15 11.96
C HIS A 165 -0.83 -1.34 13.16
N ASN A 166 -0.01 -0.39 13.64
CA ASN A 166 -0.30 0.48 14.79
C ASN A 166 -0.54 -0.22 16.14
N ALA A 167 -0.46 -1.57 16.19
CA ALA A 167 -0.58 -2.37 17.39
C ALA A 167 0.19 -3.70 17.25
N ASN A 168 0.45 -4.36 18.37
CA ASN A 168 1.03 -5.71 18.44
C ASN A 168 -0.07 -6.75 18.75
N GLY A 169 -1.09 -6.81 17.89
CA GLY A 169 -2.26 -7.68 18.07
C GLY A 169 -3.59 -6.93 18.12
N TRP A 170 -4.58 -7.59 18.71
CA TRP A 170 -5.90 -7.02 18.99
C TRP A 170 -5.84 -5.93 20.06
N VAL A 171 -6.68 -4.91 19.90
CA VAL A 171 -6.82 -3.81 20.84
C VAL A 171 -8.26 -3.62 21.29
N LYS A 172 -8.45 -3.05 22.48
CA LYS A 172 -9.75 -2.57 22.95
C LYS A 172 -10.10 -1.26 22.26
N CYS A 173 -11.39 -1.00 22.08
CA CYS A 173 -11.88 0.32 21.71
C CYS A 173 -11.70 1.27 22.89
N SER A 174 -10.91 2.31 22.65
CA SER A 174 -10.58 3.38 23.58
C SER A 174 -10.26 4.64 22.77
N PRO A 175 -10.37 5.86 23.31
CA PRO A 175 -9.97 7.07 22.60
C PRO A 175 -8.52 7.02 22.09
N GLU A 176 -7.62 6.33 22.81
CA GLU A 176 -6.22 6.16 22.43
C GLU A 176 -6.03 5.34 21.14
N THR A 177 -6.90 4.36 20.90
CA THR A 177 -6.80 3.42 19.76
C THR A 177 -7.76 3.75 18.62
N ALA A 178 -8.90 4.38 18.93
CA ALA A 178 -10.01 4.58 18.01
C ALA A 178 -9.67 5.53 16.84
N HIS A 179 -8.67 6.41 16.99
CA HIS A 179 -8.22 7.28 15.90
C HIS A 179 -7.88 6.52 14.61
N ASP A 180 -7.35 5.30 14.73
CA ASP A 180 -6.93 4.49 13.59
C ASP A 180 -8.02 3.50 13.11
N PHE A 181 -9.18 3.42 13.79
CA PHE A 181 -10.25 2.49 13.41
C PHE A 181 -10.88 2.90 12.08
N SER A 182 -11.29 1.94 11.26
CA SER A 182 -12.11 2.22 10.09
C SER A 182 -13.45 2.81 10.53
N ALA A 183 -13.83 3.97 10.01
CA ALA A 183 -15.09 4.62 10.34
C ALA A 183 -16.29 3.72 10.04
N THR A 184 -16.31 3.11 8.85
CA THR A 184 -17.39 2.22 8.42
C THR A 184 -17.56 1.05 9.38
N ALA A 185 -16.46 0.38 9.72
CA ALA A 185 -16.50 -0.79 10.58
C ALA A 185 -16.74 -0.41 12.05
N TYR A 186 -16.18 0.68 12.56
CA TYR A 186 -16.47 1.19 13.90
C TYR A 186 -17.97 1.44 14.11
N PHE A 187 -18.63 2.17 13.20
CA PHE A 187 -20.05 2.44 13.33
C PHE A 187 -20.90 1.18 13.26
N PHE A 188 -20.54 0.24 12.39
CA PHE A 188 -21.18 -1.08 12.32
C PHE A 188 -21.02 -1.85 13.64
N GLY A 189 -19.78 -1.98 14.14
CA GLY A 189 -19.49 -2.72 15.38
C GLY A 189 -20.11 -2.08 16.61
N ARG A 190 -20.15 -0.75 16.69
CA ARG A 190 -20.82 -0.01 17.77
C ARG A 190 -22.32 -0.27 17.79
N GLN A 191 -22.99 -0.21 16.64
CA GLN A 191 -24.42 -0.52 16.59
C GLN A 191 -24.67 -1.98 16.95
N LEU A 192 -23.84 -2.90 16.45
CA LEU A 192 -23.94 -4.32 16.76
C LEU A 192 -23.77 -4.61 18.27
N ARG A 193 -22.84 -3.92 18.93
CA ARG A 193 -22.66 -3.97 20.39
C ARG A 193 -23.92 -3.58 21.15
N GLN A 194 -24.57 -2.50 20.73
CA GLN A 194 -25.79 -1.99 21.35
C GLN A 194 -26.97 -2.95 21.13
N ASP A 195 -27.10 -3.48 19.93
CA ASP A 195 -28.24 -4.32 19.55
C ASP A 195 -28.17 -5.72 20.18
N LEU A 196 -26.96 -6.28 20.31
CA LEU A 196 -26.78 -7.65 20.78
C LEU A 196 -26.34 -7.78 22.25
N ASP A 197 -25.79 -6.72 22.86
CA ASP A 197 -25.18 -6.72 24.21
C ASP A 197 -24.18 -7.88 24.45
N VAL A 198 -23.40 -8.23 23.42
CA VAL A 198 -22.29 -9.21 23.48
C VAL A 198 -20.99 -8.59 23.01
N PRO A 199 -19.80 -9.08 23.41
CA PRO A 199 -18.53 -8.60 22.87
C PRO A 199 -18.48 -8.70 21.34
N VAL A 200 -17.84 -7.73 20.69
CA VAL A 200 -17.71 -7.67 19.23
C VAL A 200 -16.25 -7.48 18.85
N GLY A 201 -15.73 -8.38 18.02
CA GLY A 201 -14.40 -8.28 17.42
C GLY A 201 -14.50 -7.90 15.95
N LEU A 202 -13.79 -6.86 15.53
CA LEU A 202 -13.69 -6.44 14.15
C LEU A 202 -12.27 -6.66 13.61
N ILE A 203 -12.16 -7.50 12.58
CA ILE A 203 -10.91 -7.68 11.84
C ILE A 203 -10.93 -6.72 10.66
N SER A 204 -10.16 -5.65 10.72
CA SER A 204 -10.08 -4.65 9.67
C SER A 204 -8.97 -4.99 8.69
N SER A 205 -9.36 -5.46 7.51
CA SER A 205 -8.47 -5.82 6.41
C SER A 205 -8.92 -5.11 5.13
N SER A 206 -8.45 -3.88 4.95
CA SER A 206 -8.93 -2.99 3.90
C SER A 206 -7.81 -2.16 3.28
N TRP A 207 -7.90 -1.87 1.98
CA TRP A 207 -6.90 -1.05 1.27
C TRP A 207 -7.56 -0.14 0.23
N GLY A 208 -7.49 1.17 0.49
CA GLY A 208 -7.93 2.27 -0.36
C GLY A 208 -7.45 2.21 -1.81
N GLY A 209 -8.34 2.50 -2.76
CA GLY A 209 -7.99 2.60 -4.18
C GLY A 209 -7.78 1.27 -4.89
N THR A 210 -7.93 0.13 -4.21
CA THR A 210 -7.80 -1.20 -4.82
C THR A 210 -9.08 -1.60 -5.55
N ARG A 211 -8.94 -2.38 -6.61
CA ARG A 211 -10.06 -3.05 -7.27
C ARG A 211 -10.47 -4.31 -6.51
N ILE A 212 -11.53 -5.00 -6.94
CA ILE A 212 -12.01 -6.25 -6.32
C ILE A 212 -11.11 -7.46 -6.66
N GLU A 213 -10.49 -7.46 -7.84
CA GLU A 213 -9.70 -8.57 -8.36
C GLU A 213 -8.58 -9.09 -7.40
N PRO A 214 -7.81 -8.22 -6.72
CA PRO A 214 -6.75 -8.65 -5.81
C PRO A 214 -7.23 -9.39 -4.56
N TRP A 215 -8.51 -9.26 -4.19
CA TRP A 215 -9.10 -9.81 -2.96
C TRP A 215 -9.69 -11.21 -3.10
N ILE A 216 -9.74 -11.72 -4.34
CA ILE A 216 -10.23 -13.05 -4.67
C ILE A 216 -9.06 -14.03 -4.68
N SER A 217 -9.22 -15.21 -4.08
CA SER A 217 -8.18 -16.24 -4.03
C SER A 217 -7.88 -16.83 -5.42
N PRO A 218 -6.71 -17.44 -5.63
CA PRO A 218 -6.42 -18.14 -6.88
C PRO A 218 -7.43 -19.26 -7.15
N THR A 219 -7.85 -19.99 -6.11
CA THR A 219 -8.89 -21.03 -6.22
C THR A 219 -10.26 -20.44 -6.52
N GLY A 220 -10.58 -19.26 -5.98
CA GLY A 220 -11.80 -18.53 -6.30
C GLY A 220 -11.92 -18.24 -7.79
N TYR A 221 -10.81 -17.84 -8.43
CA TYR A 221 -10.78 -17.68 -9.88
C TYR A 221 -10.95 -18.98 -10.64
N GLN A 222 -10.30 -20.06 -10.20
CA GLN A 222 -10.42 -21.38 -10.82
C GLN A 222 -11.85 -21.94 -10.77
N GLN A 223 -12.57 -21.70 -9.67
CA GLN A 223 -13.87 -22.31 -9.43
C GLN A 223 -15.03 -21.43 -9.90
N PHE A 224 -14.93 -20.12 -9.74
CA PHE A 224 -16.06 -19.20 -9.88
C PHE A 224 -15.74 -17.95 -10.71
N GLY A 225 -14.50 -17.78 -11.16
CA GLY A 225 -14.01 -16.51 -11.68
C GLY A 225 -13.97 -16.38 -13.19
N PRO A 226 -13.85 -15.14 -13.69
CA PRO A 226 -13.53 -14.87 -15.08
C PRO A 226 -12.15 -15.42 -15.46
N SER A 227 -12.01 -15.93 -16.69
CA SER A 227 -10.77 -16.54 -17.19
C SER A 227 -9.60 -15.55 -17.29
N ARG A 228 -9.89 -14.26 -17.55
CA ARG A 228 -8.85 -13.23 -17.74
C ARG A 228 -7.90 -13.11 -16.54
N GLU A 229 -8.43 -13.12 -15.33
CA GLU A 229 -7.64 -13.01 -14.10
C GLU A 229 -6.90 -14.33 -13.82
N LEU A 230 -7.49 -15.48 -14.16
CA LEU A 230 -6.82 -16.78 -14.09
C LEU A 230 -5.63 -16.86 -15.07
N ASP A 231 -5.80 -16.37 -16.30
CA ASP A 231 -4.72 -16.32 -17.31
C ASP A 231 -3.57 -15.43 -16.84
N GLN A 232 -3.87 -14.33 -16.13
CA GLN A 232 -2.84 -13.49 -15.51
C GLN A 232 -2.08 -14.21 -14.41
N LEU A 233 -2.80 -14.92 -13.52
CA LEU A 233 -2.18 -15.73 -12.47
C LEU A 233 -1.25 -16.79 -13.06
N GLN A 234 -1.68 -17.50 -14.10
CA GLN A 234 -0.88 -18.52 -14.78
C GLN A 234 0.33 -17.91 -15.50
N ARG A 235 0.15 -16.80 -16.21
CA ARG A 235 1.24 -16.10 -16.91
C ARG A 235 2.36 -15.65 -15.98
N PHE A 236 2.01 -15.27 -14.75
CA PHE A 236 2.96 -14.79 -13.76
C PHE A 236 3.24 -15.80 -12.64
N ASP A 237 2.92 -17.09 -12.86
CA ASP A 237 3.34 -18.17 -11.96
C ASP A 237 4.84 -18.48 -12.13
N LEU A 238 5.67 -17.48 -11.86
CA LEU A 238 7.11 -17.48 -12.07
C LEU A 238 7.82 -17.89 -10.78
N ASN A 239 8.86 -18.71 -10.90
CA ASN A 239 9.82 -18.90 -9.81
C ASN A 239 10.71 -17.65 -9.66
N ASP A 240 11.58 -17.65 -8.64
CA ASP A 240 12.42 -16.48 -8.34
C ASP A 240 13.35 -16.09 -9.50
N GLU A 241 13.80 -17.05 -10.30
CA GLU A 241 14.64 -16.78 -11.48
C GLU A 241 13.81 -16.19 -12.63
N GLY A 242 12.64 -16.74 -12.91
CA GLY A 242 11.72 -16.21 -13.92
C GLY A 242 11.28 -14.78 -13.60
N LYS A 243 11.09 -14.44 -12.32
CA LYS A 243 10.81 -13.06 -11.88
C LYS A 243 11.98 -12.12 -12.17
N LYS A 244 13.22 -12.53 -11.86
CA LYS A 244 14.42 -11.72 -12.17
C LYS A 244 14.55 -11.50 -13.66
N GLN A 245 14.38 -12.55 -14.45
CA GLN A 245 14.46 -12.47 -15.91
C GLN A 245 13.37 -11.55 -16.49
N TYR A 246 12.14 -11.63 -15.99
CA TYR A 246 11.05 -10.74 -16.42
C TYR A 246 11.38 -9.27 -16.14
N VAL A 247 11.85 -8.97 -14.93
CA VAL A 247 12.26 -7.61 -14.54
C VAL A 247 13.39 -7.10 -15.43
N GLU A 248 14.38 -7.93 -15.73
CA GLU A 248 15.51 -7.55 -16.57
C GLU A 248 15.08 -7.32 -18.03
N ASN A 249 14.23 -8.19 -18.58
CA ASN A 249 13.67 -8.02 -19.92
C ASN A 249 12.87 -6.71 -20.04
N GLU A 250 12.08 -6.38 -19.01
CA GLU A 250 11.29 -5.15 -18.99
C GLU A 250 12.17 -3.90 -18.90
N LYS A 251 13.27 -3.95 -18.13
CA LYS A 251 14.28 -2.87 -18.13
C LYS A 251 14.94 -2.72 -19.50
N MET A 252 15.36 -3.82 -20.13
CA MET A 252 16.00 -3.78 -21.43
C MET A 252 15.06 -3.27 -22.53
N ARG A 253 13.79 -3.69 -22.52
CA ARG A 253 12.73 -3.13 -23.38
C ARG A 253 12.63 -1.62 -23.20
N PHE A 254 12.52 -1.17 -21.95
CA PHE A 254 12.41 0.25 -21.63
C PHE A 254 13.62 1.06 -22.12
N ILE A 255 14.84 0.57 -21.88
CA ILE A 255 16.08 1.20 -22.33
C ILE A 255 16.13 1.29 -23.86
N GLN A 256 15.79 0.21 -24.55
CA GLN A 256 15.78 0.17 -26.02
C GLN A 256 14.79 1.19 -26.59
N GLU A 257 13.54 1.15 -26.14
CA GLU A 257 12.50 2.07 -26.62
C GLU A 257 12.84 3.53 -26.28
N MET A 258 13.42 3.81 -25.11
CA MET A 258 13.87 5.15 -24.73
C MET A 258 15.02 5.64 -25.61
N THR A 259 15.95 4.75 -25.99
CA THR A 259 17.07 5.08 -26.88
C THR A 259 16.59 5.47 -28.27
N GLU A 260 15.45 4.91 -28.73
CA GLU A 260 14.83 5.30 -30.00
C GLU A 260 13.99 6.58 -29.90
N TRP A 261 13.26 6.76 -28.79
CA TRP A 261 12.28 7.84 -28.67
C TRP A 261 12.88 9.16 -28.15
N HIS A 262 13.76 9.12 -27.15
CA HIS A 262 14.30 10.32 -26.50
C HIS A 262 15.05 11.27 -27.46
N PRO A 263 15.84 10.79 -28.44
CA PRO A 263 16.45 11.69 -29.43
C PRO A 263 15.43 12.48 -30.26
N LEU A 264 14.25 11.91 -30.56
CA LEU A 264 13.18 12.62 -31.27
C LEU A 264 12.58 13.72 -30.39
N PHE A 265 12.41 13.43 -29.11
CA PHE A 265 11.95 14.40 -28.12
C PHE A 265 12.92 15.58 -27.96
N GLU A 266 14.22 15.30 -27.84
CA GLU A 266 15.27 16.33 -27.78
C GLU A 266 15.35 17.16 -29.07
N ALA A 267 15.22 16.52 -30.24
CA ALA A 267 15.20 17.22 -31.52
C ALA A 267 14.01 18.18 -31.64
N ALA A 268 12.84 17.80 -31.11
CA ALA A 268 11.64 18.65 -31.14
C ALA A 268 11.79 19.96 -30.34
N GLY A 269 12.64 19.97 -29.31
CA GLY A 269 12.89 21.13 -28.45
C GLY A 269 14.26 21.80 -28.63
N ALA A 270 15.04 21.40 -29.63
CA ALA A 270 16.45 21.78 -29.74
C ALA A 270 16.69 23.30 -29.78
N GLN A 271 15.83 24.05 -30.48
CA GLN A 271 15.93 25.51 -30.56
C GLN A 271 15.65 26.17 -29.21
N GLN A 272 14.62 25.70 -28.51
CA GLN A 272 14.22 26.22 -27.20
C GLN A 272 15.27 25.90 -26.14
N LYS A 273 15.83 24.68 -26.18
CA LYS A 273 16.94 24.28 -25.32
C LYS A 273 18.16 25.17 -25.50
N ALA A 274 18.50 25.51 -26.75
CA ALA A 274 19.58 26.45 -27.04
C ALA A 274 19.30 27.86 -26.49
N ALA A 275 18.05 28.33 -26.56
CA ALA A 275 17.64 29.62 -25.98
C ALA A 275 17.63 29.62 -24.44
N ALA A 276 17.51 28.44 -23.81
CA ALA A 276 17.49 28.25 -22.37
C ALA A 276 18.87 27.98 -21.74
N VAL A 277 19.97 28.07 -22.50
CA VAL A 277 21.32 27.67 -22.04
C VAL A 277 21.77 28.39 -20.75
N HIS A 278 21.32 29.63 -20.54
CA HIS A 278 21.66 30.45 -19.37
C HIS A 278 20.67 30.30 -18.21
N TRP A 279 19.61 29.51 -18.34
CA TRP A 279 18.58 29.37 -17.31
C TRP A 279 19.06 28.61 -16.06
N ALA A 280 20.27 28.03 -16.07
CA ALA A 280 20.91 27.49 -14.88
C ALA A 280 21.75 28.53 -14.12
N ASP A 281 22.14 29.63 -14.77
CA ASP A 281 23.14 30.56 -14.26
C ASP A 281 22.62 31.29 -13.00
N ALA A 282 23.53 31.56 -12.07
CA ALA A 282 23.21 32.15 -10.77
C ALA A 282 22.66 33.57 -10.88
N ASP A 283 23.08 34.32 -11.89
CA ASP A 283 22.73 35.72 -12.15
C ASP A 283 21.63 35.89 -13.21
N PHE A 284 21.12 34.79 -13.79
CA PHE A 284 20.01 34.86 -14.74
C PHE A 284 18.76 35.51 -14.14
N ASP A 285 18.21 36.50 -14.86
CA ASP A 285 16.99 37.21 -14.47
C ASP A 285 15.73 36.39 -14.81
N ASP A 286 15.18 35.76 -13.77
CA ASP A 286 13.91 35.02 -13.83
C ASP A 286 12.69 35.87 -13.42
N SER A 287 12.78 37.21 -13.45
CA SER A 287 11.66 38.10 -13.12
C SER A 287 10.43 37.87 -14.00
N SER A 288 10.63 37.44 -15.24
CA SER A 288 9.55 37.11 -16.19
C SER A 288 8.91 35.73 -15.97
N TRP A 289 9.48 34.89 -15.11
CA TRP A 289 8.98 33.53 -14.88
C TRP A 289 7.76 33.56 -13.95
N SER A 290 6.84 32.63 -14.19
CA SER A 290 5.62 32.51 -13.37
C SER A 290 5.89 31.75 -12.08
N GLU A 291 5.15 32.04 -11.01
CA GLU A 291 5.16 31.19 -9.81
C GLU A 291 4.73 29.75 -10.14
N VAL A 292 5.29 28.78 -9.40
CA VAL A 292 4.92 27.36 -9.55
C VAL A 292 3.46 27.13 -9.18
N LYS A 293 2.72 26.49 -10.09
CA LYS A 293 1.30 26.14 -9.90
C LYS A 293 1.08 24.66 -10.18
N VAL A 294 0.02 24.09 -9.59
CA VAL A 294 -0.46 22.74 -9.96
C VAL A 294 -0.91 22.76 -11.42
N GLN A 295 -0.29 21.92 -12.24
CA GLN A 295 -0.63 21.81 -13.66
C GLN A 295 -0.64 20.34 -14.09
N ASN A 296 -1.59 20.00 -14.97
CA ASN A 296 -1.70 18.68 -15.59
C ASN A 296 -1.54 18.84 -17.11
N PRO A 297 -0.31 19.06 -17.61
CA PRO A 297 -0.09 19.19 -19.05
C PRO A 297 -0.47 17.87 -19.74
N SER A 298 -1.19 17.95 -20.86
CA SER A 298 -1.51 16.81 -21.73
C SER A 298 -0.35 16.41 -22.64
N GLN A 299 0.63 17.30 -22.78
CA GLN A 299 1.82 17.18 -23.63
C GLN A 299 3.02 16.62 -22.87
N TYR A 300 4.04 16.19 -23.62
CA TYR A 300 5.40 16.01 -23.08
C TYR A 300 5.99 17.40 -22.83
N LEU A 301 6.72 17.56 -21.72
CA LEU A 301 7.13 18.88 -21.25
C LEU A 301 8.55 18.84 -20.71
N VAL A 302 9.36 19.83 -21.06
CA VAL A 302 10.56 20.21 -20.32
C VAL A 302 10.28 21.49 -19.57
N ARG A 303 10.43 21.45 -18.25
CA ARG A 303 10.19 22.58 -17.35
C ARG A 303 11.42 22.90 -16.55
N TRP A 304 11.71 24.19 -16.46
CA TRP A 304 12.64 24.71 -15.49
C TRP A 304 11.92 25.22 -14.26
N CYS A 305 12.50 24.95 -13.11
CA CYS A 305 12.08 25.48 -11.82
C CYS A 305 13.29 26.17 -11.16
N ARG A 306 13.12 27.40 -10.68
CA ARG A 306 14.15 28.18 -10.00
C ARG A 306 13.65 28.66 -8.65
N THR A 307 14.51 28.62 -7.63
CA THR A 307 14.28 29.32 -6.37
C THR A 307 15.56 29.96 -5.86
N LYS A 308 15.36 30.98 -5.04
CA LYS A 308 16.37 31.84 -4.44
C LYS A 308 16.22 31.78 -2.93
N PHE A 309 17.32 31.57 -2.22
CA PHE A 309 17.30 31.45 -0.75
C PHE A 309 18.58 31.99 -0.11
N MET A 310 18.43 32.54 1.09
CA MET A 310 19.53 32.87 2.00
C MET A 310 19.72 31.72 2.98
N LEU A 311 20.97 31.42 3.34
CA LEU A 311 21.22 30.53 4.47
C LEU A 311 20.79 31.19 5.78
N THR A 312 20.08 30.44 6.63
CA THR A 312 19.87 30.82 8.02
C THR A 312 21.20 30.82 8.77
N GLU A 313 21.37 31.71 9.76
CA GLU A 313 22.61 31.78 10.57
C GLU A 313 23.04 30.41 11.12
N ASP A 314 22.08 29.58 11.54
CA ASP A 314 22.34 28.25 12.09
C ASP A 314 22.92 27.23 11.09
N LEU A 315 22.87 27.52 9.79
CA LEU A 315 23.42 26.66 8.73
C LEU A 315 24.72 27.21 8.13
N LYS A 316 25.10 28.46 8.43
CA LYS A 316 26.33 29.06 7.89
C LYS A 316 27.57 28.36 8.44
N GLY A 317 28.57 28.17 7.59
CA GLY A 317 29.83 27.49 7.92
C GLY A 317 29.69 25.99 8.25
N LYS A 318 28.53 25.39 7.98
CA LYS A 318 28.28 23.96 8.22
C LYS A 318 28.17 23.19 6.91
N GLU A 319 28.54 21.92 6.96
CA GLU A 319 28.13 20.97 5.93
C GLU A 319 26.63 20.69 6.09
N VAL A 320 25.88 20.81 4.98
CA VAL A 320 24.43 20.60 4.97
C VAL A 320 24.05 19.60 3.89
N GLN A 321 23.00 18.83 4.11
CA GLN A 321 22.45 17.94 3.11
C GLN A 321 21.28 18.60 2.38
N LEU A 322 21.32 18.61 1.05
CA LEU A 322 20.17 18.93 0.22
C LEU A 322 19.27 17.69 0.09
N HIS A 323 18.03 17.83 0.54
CA HIS A 323 17.00 16.81 0.45
C HIS A 323 15.94 17.25 -0.55
N MET A 324 15.81 16.51 -1.64
CA MET A 324 14.75 16.70 -2.63
C MET A 324 14.27 15.35 -3.17
N ASN A 325 12.97 15.22 -3.42
CA ASN A 325 12.39 14.01 -4.02
C ASN A 325 12.44 14.10 -5.56
N LYS A 326 12.14 12.99 -6.24
CA LYS A 326 12.13 12.92 -7.70
C LYS A 326 11.25 14.01 -8.33
N LEU A 327 11.86 14.82 -9.18
CA LEU A 327 11.20 15.81 -10.03
C LEU A 327 11.37 15.42 -11.50
N GLY A 328 10.31 14.88 -12.11
CA GLY A 328 10.35 14.42 -13.49
C GLY A 328 11.10 13.09 -13.68
N GLU A 329 11.10 12.64 -14.92
CA GLU A 329 11.62 11.35 -15.36
C GLU A 329 13.13 11.44 -15.59
N SER A 330 13.59 12.56 -16.12
CA SER A 330 14.98 13.01 -16.15
C SER A 330 15.07 14.37 -15.46
N ALA A 331 16.17 14.65 -14.78
CA ALA A 331 16.43 16.00 -14.27
C ALA A 331 17.92 16.32 -14.19
N ASP A 332 18.23 17.61 -14.32
CA ASP A 332 19.53 18.21 -14.05
C ASP A 332 19.34 19.32 -13.00
N ILE A 333 20.11 19.28 -11.92
CA ILE A 333 19.96 20.17 -10.77
C ILE A 333 21.24 20.97 -10.57
N TYR A 334 21.09 22.29 -10.52
CA TYR A 334 22.17 23.24 -10.44
C TYR A 334 22.07 24.07 -9.16
N LEU A 335 23.18 24.17 -8.45
CA LEU A 335 23.35 25.10 -7.34
C LEU A 335 24.33 26.19 -7.80
N ASN A 336 23.88 27.44 -7.80
CA ASN A 336 24.69 28.59 -8.19
C ASN A 336 25.35 28.41 -9.58
N GLY A 337 24.60 27.89 -10.55
CA GLY A 337 25.08 27.60 -11.91
C GLY A 337 25.88 26.31 -12.07
N LYS A 338 26.25 25.61 -11.00
CA LYS A 338 27.01 24.36 -11.05
C LYS A 338 26.09 23.16 -10.93
N LEU A 339 26.21 22.19 -11.85
CA LEU A 339 25.49 20.92 -11.77
C LEU A 339 25.92 20.14 -10.52
N ILE A 340 24.96 19.76 -9.68
CA ILE A 340 25.20 19.04 -8.41
C ILE A 340 24.53 17.66 -8.37
N ALA A 341 23.52 17.42 -9.19
CA ALA A 341 22.86 16.12 -9.32
C ALA A 341 22.15 16.01 -10.68
N SER A 342 22.04 14.78 -11.20
CA SER A 342 21.30 14.48 -12.42
C SER A 342 20.82 13.04 -12.45
N TRP A 343 19.75 12.76 -13.17
CA TRP A 343 19.32 11.40 -13.50
C TRP A 343 18.61 11.35 -14.86
N LYS A 344 18.54 10.14 -15.42
CA LYS A 344 17.81 9.80 -16.63
C LYS A 344 16.59 8.93 -16.33
N ALA A 345 15.67 8.87 -17.27
CA ALA A 345 14.43 8.10 -17.18
C ALA A 345 14.61 6.64 -16.75
N PHE A 346 15.68 6.00 -17.21
CA PHE A 346 15.99 4.58 -16.97
C PHE A 346 16.86 4.33 -15.73
N ASP A 347 17.28 5.38 -15.01
CA ASP A 347 18.00 5.18 -13.77
C ASP A 347 17.11 4.52 -12.69
N PRO A 348 17.68 3.75 -11.75
CA PRO A 348 16.96 3.24 -10.59
C PRO A 348 16.23 4.34 -9.81
N GLU A 349 15.01 4.08 -9.32
CA GLU A 349 14.18 5.10 -8.65
C GLU A 349 14.81 5.68 -7.37
N ASP A 350 15.59 4.88 -6.64
CA ASP A 350 16.35 5.30 -5.46
C ASP A 350 17.44 6.33 -5.80
N LYS A 351 17.97 6.31 -7.03
CA LYS A 351 18.91 7.31 -7.53
C LYS A 351 18.26 8.60 -8.00
N LYS A 352 16.94 8.62 -8.18
CA LYS A 352 16.18 9.81 -8.60
C LYS A 352 15.75 10.69 -7.42
N ILE A 353 16.33 10.44 -6.24
CA ILE A 353 16.11 11.21 -5.01
C ILE A 353 17.44 11.86 -4.63
N VAL A 354 17.41 13.15 -4.27
CA VAL A 354 18.61 13.91 -3.93
C VAL A 354 18.81 13.87 -2.42
N ARG A 355 19.92 13.28 -1.97
CA ARG A 355 20.40 13.30 -0.58
C ARG A 355 21.92 13.53 -0.60
N ILE A 356 22.34 14.73 -1.01
CA ILE A 356 23.76 15.06 -1.21
C ILE A 356 24.26 16.03 -0.13
N SER A 357 25.48 15.83 0.35
CA SER A 357 26.17 16.81 1.20
C SER A 357 26.71 17.96 0.36
N LEU A 358 26.52 19.18 0.85
CA LEU A 358 27.01 20.43 0.31
C LEU A 358 27.91 21.08 1.36
N ASN A 359 29.14 21.42 0.95
CA ASN A 359 30.11 22.07 1.83
C ASN A 359 30.01 23.60 1.77
N GLU A 360 30.80 24.26 2.61
CA GLU A 360 30.84 25.73 2.70
C GLU A 360 31.20 26.41 1.37
N GLU A 361 32.07 25.81 0.55
CA GLU A 361 32.51 26.37 -0.73
C GLU A 361 31.45 26.32 -1.83
N GLN A 362 30.53 25.34 -1.75
CA GLN A 362 29.43 25.19 -2.71
C GLN A 362 28.28 26.16 -2.43
N LEU A 363 28.15 26.63 -1.19
CA LEU A 363 27.09 27.52 -0.73
C LEU A 363 27.61 28.93 -0.49
N LYS A 364 26.89 29.92 -1.00
CA LYS A 364 27.14 31.32 -0.66
C LYS A 364 26.69 31.57 0.78
N GLN A 365 27.63 31.89 1.66
CA GLN A 365 27.37 31.97 3.10
C GLN A 365 26.57 33.22 3.50
N ASN A 366 26.78 34.35 2.82
CA ASN A 366 26.19 35.64 3.15
C ASN A 366 25.46 36.29 1.97
N GLU A 367 25.19 35.52 0.92
CA GLU A 367 24.49 35.98 -0.27
C GLU A 367 23.41 34.96 -0.66
N GLU A 368 22.56 35.38 -1.60
CA GLU A 368 21.50 34.55 -2.13
C GLU A 368 22.10 33.39 -2.95
N ASN A 369 21.69 32.18 -2.58
CA ASN A 369 21.92 30.97 -3.35
C ASN A 369 20.77 30.76 -4.33
N VAL A 370 21.10 30.20 -5.49
CA VAL A 370 20.13 29.86 -6.54
C VAL A 370 20.14 28.36 -6.76
N LEU A 371 18.96 27.75 -6.65
CA LEU A 371 18.73 26.37 -7.07
C LEU A 371 17.90 26.41 -8.36
N ALA A 372 18.45 25.86 -9.44
CA ALA A 372 17.77 25.72 -10.72
C ALA A 372 17.66 24.24 -11.09
N ILE A 373 16.50 23.82 -11.60
CA ILE A 373 16.21 22.43 -11.95
C ILE A 373 15.60 22.41 -13.33
N ARG A 374 16.20 21.66 -14.26
CA ARG A 374 15.59 21.31 -15.55
C ARG A 374 15.03 19.90 -15.42
N ALA A 375 13.74 19.71 -15.65
CA ALA A 375 13.08 18.40 -15.54
C ALA A 375 12.28 18.06 -16.81
N GLU A 376 12.38 16.80 -17.24
CA GLU A 376 11.64 16.23 -18.37
C GLU A 376 10.45 15.42 -17.85
N HIS A 377 9.27 15.64 -18.43
CA HIS A 377 7.99 15.08 -18.00
C HIS A 377 7.25 14.42 -19.17
N PHE A 378 7.12 13.09 -19.16
CA PHE A 378 6.44 12.37 -20.26
C PHE A 378 5.45 11.26 -19.86
N TYR A 379 5.36 10.81 -18.60
CA TYR A 379 4.32 9.86 -18.13
C TYR A 379 3.16 10.54 -17.37
N SER A 380 1.96 9.96 -17.44
CA SER A 380 0.70 10.65 -17.08
C SER A 380 0.37 10.76 -15.58
N ALA A 381 -0.31 11.87 -15.27
CA ALA A 381 -1.20 12.23 -14.16
C ALA A 381 -0.73 12.14 -12.69
N GLN A 382 -0.37 10.97 -12.13
CA GLN A 382 -0.03 10.93 -10.69
C GLN A 382 1.34 11.56 -10.37
N GLY A 383 2.24 11.68 -11.36
CA GLY A 383 3.50 12.44 -11.22
C GLY A 383 3.38 13.92 -11.58
N ARG A 384 2.40 14.30 -12.42
CA ARG A 384 2.24 15.68 -12.94
C ARG A 384 1.61 16.62 -11.89
N SER A 385 0.76 16.09 -11.02
CA SER A 385 0.14 16.82 -9.89
C SER A 385 1.07 17.11 -8.71
N HIS A 386 2.38 16.83 -8.82
CA HIS A 386 3.32 16.89 -7.70
C HIS A 386 4.56 17.76 -7.92
N ILE A 387 4.73 18.45 -9.05
CA ILE A 387 5.87 19.39 -9.22
C ILE A 387 5.94 20.34 -8.02
N GLN A 388 4.84 21.03 -7.72
CA GLN A 388 4.74 21.93 -6.58
C GLN A 388 5.01 21.24 -5.24
N ASN A 389 4.39 20.09 -4.99
CA ASN A 389 4.57 19.35 -3.73
C ASN A 389 6.00 18.84 -3.53
N THR A 390 6.66 18.40 -4.62
CA THR A 390 8.06 17.96 -4.60
C THR A 390 8.97 19.13 -4.31
N LEU A 391 8.77 20.27 -4.99
CA LEU A 391 9.55 21.48 -4.75
C LEU A 391 9.38 22.00 -3.32
N TRP A 392 8.14 22.09 -2.83
CA TRP A 392 7.83 22.49 -1.46
C TRP A 392 8.29 21.50 -0.38
N GLY A 393 8.50 20.23 -0.76
CA GLY A 393 9.09 19.23 0.12
C GLY A 393 10.61 19.31 0.22
N SER A 394 11.27 20.17 -0.56
CA SER A 394 12.72 20.31 -0.57
C SER A 394 13.22 21.05 0.68
N LEU A 395 14.40 20.67 1.19
CA LEU A 395 15.00 21.31 2.36
C LEU A 395 16.53 21.16 2.38
N LEU A 396 17.18 22.03 3.14
CA LEU A 396 18.54 21.81 3.65
C LEU A 396 18.45 21.29 5.09
N ALA A 397 19.29 20.31 5.43
CA ALA A 397 19.38 19.76 6.78
C ALA A 397 20.82 19.60 7.25
N GLU A 398 21.08 19.92 8.52
CA GLU A 398 22.32 19.55 9.21
C GLU A 398 22.00 18.44 10.21
N GLN A 399 22.62 17.27 10.02
CA GLN A 399 22.46 16.06 10.85
C GLN A 399 21.00 15.70 11.25
N GLY A 400 20.02 16.13 10.44
CA GLY A 400 18.58 15.97 10.71
C GLY A 400 18.02 16.81 11.87
N ARG A 401 18.86 17.61 12.56
CA ARG A 401 18.50 18.43 13.73
C ARG A 401 18.01 19.81 13.34
N ILE A 402 18.73 20.48 12.43
CA ILE A 402 18.33 21.77 11.88
C ILE A 402 17.76 21.52 10.49
N ARG A 403 16.60 22.12 10.20
CA ARG A 403 15.93 22.01 8.90
C ARG A 403 15.56 23.40 8.40
N MET A 404 16.01 23.72 7.19
CA MET A 404 15.62 24.93 6.47
C MET A 404 14.80 24.51 5.24
N PRO A 405 13.47 24.66 5.28
CA PRO A 405 12.61 24.40 4.12
C PRO A 405 12.99 25.29 2.95
N LEU A 406 12.94 24.73 1.74
CA LEU A 406 13.07 25.45 0.48
C LEU A 406 11.69 25.52 -0.20
N ASP A 407 10.67 25.94 0.53
CA ASP A 407 9.25 25.85 0.11
C ASP A 407 8.68 27.16 -0.46
N LYS A 408 9.52 28.19 -0.60
CA LYS A 408 9.12 29.53 -1.05
C LYS A 408 9.82 29.93 -2.34
N ASN A 409 9.27 30.96 -2.98
CA ASN A 409 9.87 31.67 -4.11
C ASN A 409 10.18 30.82 -5.35
N TRP A 410 9.55 29.65 -5.48
CA TRP A 410 9.70 28.82 -6.67
C TRP A 410 9.00 29.45 -7.87
N LYS A 411 9.77 29.69 -8.92
CA LYS A 411 9.32 30.10 -10.24
C LYS A 411 9.50 28.96 -11.23
N GLN A 412 8.71 28.98 -12.31
CA GLN A 412 8.79 28.04 -13.41
C GLN A 412 8.72 28.72 -14.78
N MET A 413 9.38 28.10 -15.75
CA MET A 413 9.25 28.39 -17.17
C MET A 413 9.33 27.09 -17.96
N ASP A 414 8.50 26.99 -18.99
CA ASP A 414 8.55 25.85 -19.90
C ASP A 414 9.64 26.11 -20.93
N GLU A 415 10.62 25.19 -21.02
CA GLU A 415 11.62 25.22 -22.09
C GLU A 415 10.91 24.90 -23.41
N PHE A 416 10.23 23.75 -23.46
CA PHE A 416 9.33 23.42 -24.56
C PHE A 416 8.29 22.38 -24.12
N ALA A 417 7.18 22.36 -24.84
CA ALA A 417 6.19 21.30 -24.77
C ALA A 417 5.95 20.73 -26.16
N CYS A 418 5.76 19.42 -26.27
CA CYS A 418 5.56 18.76 -27.54
C CYS A 418 4.54 17.60 -27.43
N SER A 419 3.96 17.23 -28.55
CA SER A 419 3.00 16.12 -28.65
C SER A 419 3.61 14.95 -29.41
N GLN A 420 2.89 13.83 -29.47
CA GLN A 420 3.28 12.65 -30.24
C GLN A 420 3.60 12.95 -31.72
N SER A 421 2.92 13.93 -32.33
CA SER A 421 3.23 14.41 -33.68
C SER A 421 4.62 15.03 -33.81
N SER A 422 5.14 15.65 -32.75
CA SER A 422 6.50 16.20 -32.71
C SER A 422 7.57 15.11 -32.65
N THR A 423 7.20 13.89 -32.23
CA THR A 423 8.09 12.73 -32.11
C THR A 423 7.81 11.68 -33.19
N GLN A 424 7.49 12.13 -34.41
CA GLN A 424 7.21 11.27 -35.58
C GLN A 424 6.12 10.22 -35.32
N GLU A 425 5.07 10.62 -34.62
CA GLU A 425 3.97 9.75 -34.19
C GLU A 425 4.38 8.62 -33.22
N LYS A 426 5.62 8.61 -32.71
CA LYS A 426 6.04 7.69 -31.65
C LYS A 426 5.66 8.24 -30.28
N SER A 427 5.04 7.41 -29.44
CA SER A 427 4.75 7.75 -28.05
C SER A 427 5.95 7.52 -27.14
N ALA A 428 5.99 8.21 -25.99
CA ALA A 428 6.94 7.88 -24.93
C ALA A 428 6.79 6.39 -24.53
N PRO A 429 7.90 5.63 -24.38
CA PRO A 429 7.88 4.22 -24.02
C PRO A 429 7.08 3.97 -22.75
N ASN A 430 6.22 2.96 -22.67
CA ASN A 430 5.53 2.69 -21.40
C ASN A 430 6.55 2.47 -20.27
N TYR A 431 6.31 3.05 -19.08
CA TYR A 431 7.21 2.86 -17.95
C TYR A 431 7.35 1.38 -17.57
N ILE A 432 8.49 1.01 -16.99
CA ILE A 432 8.76 -0.35 -16.50
C ILE A 432 7.59 -0.79 -15.62
N HIS A 433 6.89 -1.83 -16.06
CA HIS A 433 5.71 -2.33 -15.37
C HIS A 433 5.90 -3.79 -14.98
N ILE A 434 5.91 -4.06 -13.68
CA ILE A 434 6.02 -5.41 -13.11
C ILE A 434 4.67 -5.77 -12.48
N PRO A 435 3.74 -6.40 -13.22
CA PRO A 435 2.33 -6.45 -12.82
C PRO A 435 2.12 -7.10 -11.46
N TYR A 436 2.81 -8.21 -11.18
CA TYR A 436 2.67 -8.99 -9.95
C TYR A 436 3.18 -8.28 -8.69
N THR A 437 3.80 -7.11 -8.80
CA THR A 437 4.17 -6.26 -7.65
C THR A 437 3.09 -5.23 -7.29
N SER A 438 2.05 -5.12 -8.12
CA SER A 438 0.96 -4.17 -7.90
C SER A 438 -0.04 -4.68 -6.86
N PRO A 439 -0.60 -3.80 -6.01
CA PRO A 439 -1.76 -4.15 -5.18
C PRO A 439 -3.04 -4.35 -6.01
N GLN A 440 -3.00 -4.09 -7.33
CA GLN A 440 -4.09 -4.32 -8.27
C GLN A 440 -4.00 -5.69 -8.97
N PHE A 441 -2.92 -6.44 -8.74
CA PHE A 441 -2.75 -7.76 -9.36
C PHE A 441 -3.70 -8.78 -8.70
N PRO A 442 -4.33 -9.68 -9.48
CA PRO A 442 -5.23 -10.70 -8.93
C PRO A 442 -4.63 -11.49 -7.76
N SER A 443 -5.43 -11.75 -6.74
CA SER A 443 -5.08 -12.52 -5.54
C SER A 443 -3.97 -11.99 -4.62
N ASN A 444 -3.27 -10.92 -4.99
CA ASN A 444 -2.15 -10.40 -4.19
C ASN A 444 -2.60 -9.92 -2.80
N LEU A 445 -3.77 -9.29 -2.68
CA LEU A 445 -4.30 -8.83 -1.40
C LEU A 445 -4.99 -9.94 -0.62
N TYR A 446 -5.62 -10.90 -1.29
CA TYR A 446 -6.10 -12.12 -0.65
C TYR A 446 -4.96 -12.83 0.10
N ASN A 447 -3.85 -13.08 -0.60
CA ASN A 447 -2.69 -13.77 -0.06
C ASN A 447 -2.01 -13.00 1.09
N GLY A 448 -1.95 -11.67 0.99
CA GLY A 448 -1.28 -10.82 1.98
C GLY A 448 -2.14 -10.47 3.19
N MET A 449 -3.47 -10.38 3.03
CA MET A 449 -4.35 -9.72 4.01
C MET A 449 -5.63 -10.50 4.37
N VAL A 450 -5.98 -11.57 3.66
CA VAL A 450 -7.25 -12.30 3.88
C VAL A 450 -7.01 -13.75 4.27
N ALA A 451 -6.19 -14.47 3.51
CA ALA A 451 -6.06 -15.92 3.57
C ALA A 451 -5.72 -16.47 4.97
N SER A 452 -4.92 -15.76 5.75
CA SER A 452 -4.55 -16.18 7.11
C SER A 452 -5.68 -16.01 8.13
N TRP A 453 -6.64 -15.13 7.87
CA TRP A 453 -7.82 -14.92 8.72
C TRP A 453 -8.94 -15.92 8.45
N THR A 454 -8.92 -16.62 7.31
CA THR A 454 -9.97 -17.60 6.96
C THR A 454 -10.00 -18.84 7.84
N LYS A 455 -8.96 -19.02 8.67
CA LYS A 455 -8.87 -20.09 9.68
C LYS A 455 -9.58 -19.74 10.99
N LEU A 456 -9.86 -18.46 11.23
CA LEU A 456 -10.67 -18.04 12.37
C LEU A 456 -12.15 -18.06 11.98
N PRO A 457 -13.03 -18.70 12.77
CA PRO A 457 -14.46 -18.58 12.57
C PRO A 457 -14.88 -17.12 12.71
N ILE A 458 -15.74 -16.66 11.81
CA ILE A 458 -16.37 -15.34 11.84
C ILE A 458 -17.88 -15.51 11.67
N ARG A 459 -18.65 -14.53 12.14
CA ARG A 459 -20.09 -14.46 11.90
C ARG A 459 -20.39 -14.06 10.47
N GLY A 460 -19.69 -13.08 9.94
CA GLY A 460 -19.95 -12.53 8.61
C GLY A 460 -18.93 -11.49 8.15
N VAL A 461 -19.16 -11.00 6.94
CA VAL A 461 -18.31 -10.03 6.26
C VAL A 461 -19.09 -8.74 6.03
N ILE A 462 -18.45 -7.59 6.25
CA ILE A 462 -18.89 -6.32 5.66
C ILE A 462 -17.88 -5.92 4.58
N TRP A 463 -18.37 -5.69 3.37
CA TRP A 463 -17.56 -5.37 2.20
C TRP A 463 -17.92 -3.99 1.65
N TYR A 464 -16.95 -3.09 1.60
CA TYR A 464 -17.11 -1.80 0.94
C TYR A 464 -16.36 -1.79 -0.38
N GLN A 465 -17.10 -1.69 -1.48
CA GLN A 465 -16.50 -1.39 -2.79
C GLN A 465 -16.57 0.11 -3.09
N GLY A 466 -15.40 0.75 -3.16
CA GLY A 466 -15.24 2.13 -3.65
C GLY A 466 -15.31 2.25 -5.19
N CYS A 467 -14.77 3.34 -5.73
CA CYS A 467 -14.92 3.71 -7.13
C CYS A 467 -13.98 3.00 -8.14
N SER A 468 -13.08 2.13 -7.69
CA SER A 468 -12.00 1.60 -8.56
C SER A 468 -12.47 0.65 -9.67
N ASN A 469 -13.64 0.04 -9.50
CA ASN A 469 -14.34 -0.76 -10.52
C ASN A 469 -15.57 -0.02 -11.08
N ALA A 470 -15.71 1.29 -10.84
CA ALA A 470 -16.86 2.06 -11.30
C ALA A 470 -17.00 1.96 -12.83
N GLY A 471 -18.17 1.54 -13.30
CA GLY A 471 -18.47 1.38 -14.73
C GLY A 471 -17.93 0.10 -15.39
N ASP A 472 -17.23 -0.78 -14.67
CA ASP A 472 -16.80 -2.06 -15.23
C ASP A 472 -17.93 -3.12 -15.11
N PRO A 473 -18.52 -3.61 -16.21
CA PRO A 473 -19.60 -4.59 -16.14
C PRO A 473 -19.15 -5.93 -15.57
N ARG A 474 -17.84 -6.26 -15.63
CA ARG A 474 -17.29 -7.49 -15.04
C ARG A 474 -17.39 -7.50 -13.52
N TYR A 475 -17.60 -6.34 -12.91
CA TYR A 475 -17.78 -6.21 -11.47
C TYR A 475 -18.90 -7.12 -10.93
N TYR A 476 -19.96 -7.36 -11.71
CA TYR A 476 -21.02 -8.30 -11.35
C TYR A 476 -20.49 -9.74 -11.16
N LEU A 477 -19.70 -10.22 -12.12
CA LEU A 477 -19.11 -11.56 -12.05
C LEU A 477 -18.10 -11.64 -10.91
N LEU A 478 -17.19 -10.66 -10.82
CA LEU A 478 -16.16 -10.61 -9.79
C LEU A 478 -16.75 -10.56 -8.38
N HIS A 479 -17.86 -9.87 -8.17
CA HIS A 479 -18.52 -9.82 -6.87
C HIS A 479 -19.11 -11.17 -6.48
N LYS A 480 -19.75 -11.88 -7.42
CA LYS A 480 -20.20 -13.26 -7.20
C LYS A 480 -19.03 -14.20 -6.90
N THR A 481 -17.94 -14.07 -7.65
CA THR A 481 -16.72 -14.84 -7.41
C THR A 481 -16.17 -14.59 -6.01
N LEU A 482 -16.06 -13.34 -5.57
CA LEU A 482 -15.57 -12.98 -4.23
C LEU A 482 -16.44 -13.60 -3.12
N ILE A 483 -17.76 -13.45 -3.21
CA ILE A 483 -18.69 -13.98 -2.19
C ILE A 483 -18.59 -15.51 -2.12
N SER A 484 -18.64 -16.19 -3.26
CA SER A 484 -18.56 -17.65 -3.34
C SER A 484 -17.21 -18.17 -2.84
N ASP A 485 -16.11 -17.53 -3.26
CA ASP A 485 -14.76 -17.86 -2.81
C ASP A 485 -14.65 -17.74 -1.29
N TRP A 486 -15.01 -16.60 -0.71
CA TRP A 486 -14.86 -16.37 0.72
C TRP A 486 -15.76 -17.30 1.54
N ARG A 487 -17.01 -17.52 1.14
CA ARG A 487 -17.88 -18.53 1.76
C ARG A 487 -17.24 -19.92 1.76
N ALA A 488 -16.59 -20.31 0.66
CA ALA A 488 -15.86 -21.57 0.59
C ALA A 488 -14.61 -21.58 1.48
N ARG A 489 -13.84 -20.47 1.54
CA ARG A 489 -12.61 -20.37 2.37
C ARG A 489 -12.89 -20.41 3.88
N TRP A 490 -14.00 -19.83 4.32
CA TRP A 490 -14.48 -19.92 5.71
C TRP A 490 -15.33 -21.17 5.99
N ASN A 491 -15.54 -22.04 4.99
CA ASN A 491 -16.40 -23.21 5.07
C ASN A 491 -17.80 -22.88 5.64
N ASN A 492 -18.39 -21.78 5.15
CA ASN A 492 -19.68 -21.28 5.58
C ASN A 492 -20.48 -20.77 4.37
N PRO A 493 -21.23 -21.64 3.67
CA PRO A 493 -21.99 -21.28 2.47
C PRO A 493 -23.07 -20.22 2.74
N ASP A 494 -23.59 -20.17 3.97
CA ASP A 494 -24.64 -19.23 4.38
C ASP A 494 -24.08 -17.99 5.09
N MET A 495 -22.75 -17.78 5.05
CA MET A 495 -22.12 -16.65 5.72
C MET A 495 -22.76 -15.33 5.24
N PRO A 496 -23.30 -14.51 6.17
CA PRO A 496 -23.72 -13.16 5.89
C PRO A 496 -22.60 -12.37 5.21
N PHE A 497 -22.92 -11.78 4.07
CA PHE A 497 -22.02 -10.95 3.29
C PHE A 497 -22.72 -9.64 3.00
N LEU A 498 -22.46 -8.63 3.83
CA LEU A 498 -23.10 -7.33 3.71
C LEU A 498 -22.29 -6.44 2.77
N ILE A 499 -22.96 -5.84 1.80
CA ILE A 499 -22.33 -4.94 0.84
C ILE A 499 -22.69 -3.52 1.24
N VAL A 500 -21.67 -2.72 1.54
CA VAL A 500 -21.85 -1.28 1.76
C VAL A 500 -21.89 -0.61 0.40
N GLN A 501 -23.09 -0.17 0.01
CA GLN A 501 -23.31 0.50 -1.25
C GLN A 501 -22.54 1.83 -1.29
N LEU A 502 -21.92 2.12 -2.43
CA LEU A 502 -21.15 3.35 -2.59
C LEU A 502 -22.05 4.59 -2.46
N ALA A 503 -21.71 5.47 -1.51
CA ALA A 503 -22.38 6.76 -1.36
C ALA A 503 -22.13 7.64 -2.60
N GLY A 504 -23.11 8.47 -2.97
CA GLY A 504 -22.93 9.46 -4.04
C GLY A 504 -21.81 10.44 -3.68
N TYR A 505 -20.76 10.51 -4.49
CA TYR A 505 -19.59 11.35 -4.27
C TYR A 505 -19.35 12.28 -5.45
N GLU A 506 -19.50 13.60 -5.27
CA GLU A 506 -19.05 14.63 -6.22
C GLU A 506 -18.62 15.93 -5.48
N PRO A 507 -17.34 16.09 -5.12
CA PRO A 507 -16.88 17.26 -4.34
C PRO A 507 -16.78 18.58 -5.13
N SER A 508 -16.77 18.54 -6.45
CA SER A 508 -16.47 19.70 -7.31
C SER A 508 -17.60 20.11 -8.25
N ARG A 509 -18.79 19.54 -8.06
CA ARG A 509 -19.91 19.59 -8.99
C ARG A 509 -21.25 19.74 -8.26
N ALA A 510 -21.33 20.69 -7.34
CA ALA A 510 -22.62 21.11 -6.82
C ALA A 510 -23.53 21.45 -8.02
N ASN A 511 -24.67 20.76 -8.13
CA ASN A 511 -25.70 20.94 -9.17
C ASN A 511 -25.49 20.24 -10.53
N ASN A 512 -24.48 19.37 -10.73
CA ASN A 512 -24.35 18.65 -12.01
C ASN A 512 -25.55 17.78 -12.37
N TRP A 513 -26.33 17.32 -11.38
CA TRP A 513 -27.59 16.62 -11.62
C TRP A 513 -28.61 17.46 -12.41
N GLN A 514 -28.49 18.80 -12.38
CA GLN A 514 -29.36 19.71 -13.13
C GLN A 514 -29.02 19.74 -14.62
N THR A 515 -27.76 19.45 -14.98
CA THR A 515 -27.25 19.45 -16.36
C THR A 515 -26.80 18.07 -16.82
N ALA A 516 -27.06 17.02 -16.02
CA ALA A 516 -26.68 15.66 -16.34
C ALA A 516 -27.56 15.16 -17.49
N ASP A 517 -26.93 14.62 -18.53
CA ASP A 517 -27.63 13.93 -19.59
C ASP A 517 -28.19 12.61 -19.04
N ALA A 518 -29.50 12.54 -18.84
CA ALA A 518 -30.19 11.36 -18.34
C ALA A 518 -30.02 10.13 -19.25
N THR A 519 -29.57 10.31 -20.50
CA THR A 519 -29.29 9.22 -21.43
C THR A 519 -27.89 8.61 -21.27
N GLN A 520 -27.01 9.26 -20.50
CA GLN A 520 -25.67 8.76 -20.21
C GLN A 520 -25.61 8.13 -18.81
N VAL A 521 -25.62 6.81 -18.75
CA VAL A 521 -25.51 6.06 -17.50
C VAL A 521 -24.12 6.26 -16.92
N SER A 522 -24.05 6.88 -15.73
CA SER A 522 -22.79 7.00 -14.98
C SER A 522 -22.27 5.62 -14.61
N GLY A 523 -20.94 5.41 -14.70
CA GLY A 523 -20.32 4.18 -14.21
C GLY A 523 -20.64 3.88 -12.73
N TYR A 524 -20.92 4.91 -11.93
CA TYR A 524 -21.37 4.78 -10.54
C TYR A 524 -22.82 4.30 -10.42
N ALA A 525 -23.69 4.58 -11.40
CA ALA A 525 -25.04 4.03 -11.44
C ALA A 525 -24.98 2.52 -11.70
N LEU A 526 -24.26 2.10 -12.75
CA LEU A 526 -24.06 0.67 -13.05
C LEU A 526 -23.49 -0.10 -11.84
N THR A 527 -22.47 0.44 -11.17
CA THR A 527 -21.89 -0.21 -9.99
C THR A 527 -22.89 -0.35 -8.84
N ARG A 528 -23.74 0.66 -8.61
CA ARG A 528 -24.79 0.60 -7.58
C ARG A 528 -25.87 -0.42 -7.92
N ASP A 529 -26.28 -0.50 -9.19
CA ASP A 529 -27.26 -1.49 -9.65
C ASP A 529 -26.71 -2.92 -9.48
N ILE A 530 -25.44 -3.13 -9.82
CA ILE A 530 -24.75 -4.40 -9.56
C ILE A 530 -24.75 -4.74 -8.06
N GLN A 531 -24.41 -3.77 -7.18
CA GLN A 531 -24.40 -3.99 -5.73
C GLN A 531 -25.80 -4.35 -5.20
N GLN A 532 -26.85 -3.71 -5.70
CA GLN A 532 -28.23 -4.02 -5.31
C GLN A 532 -28.64 -5.41 -5.77
N GLU A 533 -28.24 -5.82 -6.97
CA GLU A 533 -28.54 -7.15 -7.49
C GLU A 533 -27.82 -8.27 -6.70
N MET A 534 -26.68 -8.00 -6.07
CA MET A 534 -26.00 -8.96 -5.19
C MET A 534 -26.73 -9.22 -3.87
N LEU A 535 -27.69 -8.37 -3.49
CA LEU A 535 -28.50 -8.51 -2.28
C LEU A 535 -29.78 -9.34 -2.51
N ARG A 536 -30.08 -9.68 -3.76
CA ARG A 536 -31.20 -10.55 -4.16
C ARG A 536 -30.70 -11.97 -4.35
#